data_AF-A0A435FLW6-F1
#
_entry.id   AF-A0A435FLW6-F1
#
_cell.length_a   1.000
_cell.length_b   1.000
_cell.length_c   1.000
_cell.angle_alpha   90.00
_cell.angle_beta   90.00
_cell.angle_gamma   90.00
#
_symmetry.space_group_name_H-M   'P 1'
#
loop_
_entity.id
_entity.type
_entity.pdbx_description
1 polymer ?
#
loop_
_entity_poly.entity_id
_entity_poly.type
_entity_poly.pdbx_seq_one_letter_code
_entity_poly.pdbx_strand_id
1 'polypeptide(L)'
;MSGMEHSGGQAGKGRVKNAILIAGPTASGKSALALDLAERRGGVIVNTDSMQGYSVLDVLTARPEAADLARAPHFLYGHVHPATPYSTGAWLRDVMKLIDDGTFSERTAIFVGGTGLYFRALAEGISEMPDIPQRVRDRWRYELKEQGAVKLH
;
A
#
# COMPACT_ATOMS: atom_id res chain seq x y z
N MET A 1 -13.07 -48.01 -7.29
CA MET A 1 -13.38 -47.28 -6.06
C MET A 1 -12.10 -47.08 -5.27
N SER A 2 -11.44 -45.93 -5.43
CA SER A 2 -10.52 -45.37 -4.43
C SER A 2 -10.38 -43.89 -4.76
N GLY A 3 -10.64 -43.05 -3.76
CA GLY A 3 -10.97 -41.64 -3.90
C GLY A 3 -9.79 -40.78 -4.35
N MET A 4 -10.05 -39.90 -5.31
CA MET A 4 -9.28 -38.66 -5.46
C MET A 4 -9.89 -37.65 -4.49
N GLU A 5 -9.16 -37.39 -3.41
CA GLU A 5 -9.48 -36.35 -2.44
C GLU A 5 -9.42 -34.98 -3.13
N HIS A 6 -10.54 -34.26 -3.08
CA HIS A 6 -10.61 -32.85 -3.44
C HIS A 6 -9.76 -32.04 -2.46
N SER A 7 -8.60 -31.56 -2.90
CA SER A 7 -7.81 -30.53 -2.20
C SER A 7 -8.44 -29.15 -2.41
N GLY A 8 -9.64 -28.97 -1.86
CA GLY A 8 -10.16 -27.65 -1.56
C GLY A 8 -9.61 -27.18 -0.22
N GLY A 9 -8.72 -26.18 -0.22
CA GLY A 9 -8.34 -25.52 1.03
C GLY A 9 -7.05 -24.70 1.01
N GLN A 10 -7.14 -23.44 0.58
CA GLN A 10 -6.52 -22.26 1.26
C GLN A 10 -6.76 -20.96 0.46
N ALA A 11 -8.02 -20.60 0.23
CA ALA A 11 -8.37 -19.28 -0.27
C ALA A 11 -9.14 -18.52 0.82
N GLY A 12 -8.46 -17.96 1.81
CA GLY A 12 -9.15 -17.18 2.84
C GLY A 12 -8.38 -16.66 4.04
N LYS A 13 -7.08 -16.93 4.20
CA LYS A 13 -6.36 -16.64 5.45
C LYS A 13 -5.79 -15.22 5.60
N GLY A 14 -5.99 -14.31 4.64
CA GLY A 14 -5.36 -12.99 4.62
C GLY A 14 -6.22 -11.83 4.10
N ARG A 15 -7.53 -11.84 4.34
CA ARG A 15 -8.41 -10.73 3.94
C ARG A 15 -8.78 -9.87 5.14
N VAL A 16 -8.53 -8.56 5.05
CA VAL A 16 -9.03 -7.59 6.04
C VAL A 16 -10.56 -7.64 6.02
N LYS A 17 -11.18 -8.13 7.10
CA LYS A 17 -12.63 -8.03 7.28
C LYS A 17 -12.95 -6.62 7.78
N ASN A 18 -14.01 -6.00 7.26
CA ASN A 18 -14.47 -4.66 7.67
C ASN A 18 -13.48 -3.52 7.40
N ALA A 19 -12.85 -3.50 6.22
CA ALA A 19 -12.02 -2.37 5.79
C ALA A 19 -12.87 -1.22 5.22
N ILE A 20 -12.42 0.01 5.44
CA ILE A 20 -12.99 1.22 4.85
C ILE A 20 -11.93 1.85 3.95
N LEU A 21 -12.30 2.17 2.71
CA LEU A 21 -11.42 2.81 1.73
C LEU A 21 -11.88 4.25 1.50
N ILE A 22 -10.99 5.20 1.76
CA ILE A 22 -11.22 6.64 1.53
C ILE A 22 -10.25 7.10 0.44
N ALA A 23 -10.76 7.12 -0.79
CA ALA A 23 -10.05 7.60 -1.97
C ALA A 23 -10.58 8.97 -2.42
N GLY A 24 -9.76 9.72 -3.15
CA GLY A 24 -10.15 11.03 -3.69
C GLY A 24 -8.94 11.93 -3.98
N PRO A 25 -9.13 13.03 -4.73
CA PRO A 25 -8.05 13.91 -5.15
C PRO A 25 -7.32 14.55 -3.96
N THR A 26 -6.10 15.04 -4.18
CA THR A 26 -5.35 15.81 -3.18
C THR A 26 -6.19 17.00 -2.69
N ALA A 27 -6.04 17.36 -1.42
CA ALA A 27 -6.79 18.44 -0.76
C ALA A 27 -8.32 18.25 -0.64
N SER A 28 -8.87 17.06 -0.85
CA SER A 28 -10.32 16.79 -0.68
C SER A 28 -10.77 16.45 0.75
N GLY A 29 -9.96 16.73 1.78
CA GLY A 29 -10.33 16.48 3.19
C GLY A 29 -10.29 15.01 3.67
N LYS A 30 -9.69 14.10 2.89
CA LYS A 30 -9.67 12.65 3.21
C LYS A 30 -9.08 12.32 4.57
N SER A 31 -7.96 12.94 4.93
CA SER A 31 -7.27 12.66 6.18
C SER A 31 -8.13 13.02 7.39
N ALA A 32 -8.82 14.17 7.34
CA ALA A 32 -9.75 14.59 8.39
C ALA A 32 -10.92 13.61 8.55
N LEU A 33 -11.50 13.15 7.44
CA LEU A 33 -12.56 12.14 7.45
C LEU A 33 -12.08 10.80 8.01
N ALA A 34 -10.88 10.35 7.63
CA ALA A 34 -10.30 9.11 8.11
C ALA A 34 -10.05 9.15 9.62
N LEU A 35 -9.54 10.28 10.12
CA LEU A 35 -9.27 10.49 11.54
C LEU A 35 -10.54 10.49 12.38
N ASP A 36 -11.55 11.24 11.94
CA ASP A 36 -12.85 11.27 12.60
C ASP A 36 -13.50 9.87 12.68
N LEU A 37 -13.38 9.10 11.60
CA LEU A 37 -13.90 7.74 11.55
C LEU A 37 -13.12 6.77 12.44
N ALA A 38 -11.79 6.94 12.52
CA ALA A 38 -10.93 6.14 13.38
C ALA A 38 -11.27 6.36 14.85
N GLU A 39 -11.45 7.60 15.29
CA GLU A 39 -11.83 7.93 16.67
C GLU A 39 -13.20 7.33 17.04
N ARG A 40 -14.20 7.48 16.17
CA ARG A 40 -15.56 6.98 16.43
C ARG A 40 -15.65 5.45 16.49
N ARG A 41 -14.79 4.75 15.75
CA ARG A 41 -14.86 3.27 15.59
C ARG A 41 -13.75 2.51 16.28
N GLY A 42 -12.85 3.18 17.00
CA GLY A 42 -11.62 2.55 17.50
C GLY A 42 -10.76 1.98 16.37
N GLY A 43 -10.79 2.65 15.22
CA GLY A 43 -10.13 2.21 13.99
C GLY A 43 -8.64 2.54 13.97
N VAL A 44 -7.96 2.03 12.93
CA VAL A 44 -6.58 2.38 12.62
C VAL A 44 -6.48 2.86 11.18
N ILE A 45 -5.56 3.79 10.94
CA ILE A 45 -5.39 4.44 9.65
C ILE A 45 -4.18 3.83 8.95
N VAL A 46 -4.35 3.43 7.70
CA VAL A 46 -3.30 2.87 6.84
C VAL A 46 -3.13 3.75 5.63
N ASN A 47 -1.91 4.25 5.43
CA ASN A 47 -1.57 5.10 4.29
C ASN A 47 -1.74 4.37 2.95
N THR A 48 -2.40 5.03 1.98
CA THR A 48 -2.44 4.63 0.56
C THR A 48 -1.92 5.70 -0.40
N ASP A 49 -1.08 6.61 0.08
CA ASP A 49 -0.32 7.57 -0.71
C ASP A 49 1.16 7.17 -0.83
N SER A 50 1.60 6.93 -2.07
CA SER A 50 2.95 6.45 -2.37
C SER A 50 4.06 7.43 -1.97
N MET A 51 3.80 8.74 -1.88
CA MET A 51 4.81 9.72 -1.49
C MET A 51 4.90 9.87 0.03
N GLN A 52 3.78 9.72 0.74
CA GLN A 52 3.72 9.80 2.21
C GLN A 52 4.45 8.64 2.92
N GLY A 53 4.82 7.58 2.20
CA GLY A 53 5.62 6.47 2.74
C GLY A 53 7.08 6.83 3.03
N TYR A 54 7.62 7.88 2.40
CA TYR A 54 9.05 8.22 2.53
C TYR A 54 9.35 9.07 3.78
N SER A 55 10.44 8.73 4.48
CA SER A 55 10.80 9.29 5.79
C SER A 55 11.12 10.79 5.79
N VAL A 56 11.57 11.34 4.67
CA VAL A 56 12.05 12.73 4.54
C VAL A 56 10.99 13.70 4.00
N LEU A 57 9.79 13.23 3.67
CA LEU A 57 8.77 14.03 2.99
C LEU A 57 7.55 14.29 3.89
N ASP A 58 7.72 14.87 5.08
CA ASP A 58 6.62 15.22 6.00
C ASP A 58 5.78 16.38 5.48
N VAL A 59 6.42 17.52 5.26
CA VAL A 59 5.73 18.77 4.92
C VAL A 59 5.16 18.71 3.51
N LEU A 60 5.97 18.28 2.53
CA LEU A 60 5.61 18.33 1.11
C LEU A 60 4.48 17.36 0.72
N THR A 61 4.27 16.32 1.52
CA THR A 61 3.24 15.31 1.21
C THR A 61 2.02 15.42 2.14
N ALA A 62 1.98 16.44 3.00
CA ALA A 62 0.93 16.62 4.00
C ALA A 62 0.69 15.34 4.82
N ARG A 63 1.78 14.77 5.39
CA ARG A 63 1.66 13.67 6.35
C ARG A 63 0.86 14.11 7.58
N PRO A 64 0.19 13.17 8.28
CA PRO A 64 -0.47 13.48 9.55
C PRO A 64 0.50 14.15 10.52
N GLU A 65 0.07 15.25 11.13
CA GLU A 65 0.85 15.97 12.13
C GLU A 65 0.86 15.21 13.46
N ALA A 66 1.74 15.59 14.40
CA ALA A 66 1.83 14.97 15.71
C ALA A 66 0.48 14.95 16.47
N ALA A 67 -0.34 15.99 16.30
CA ALA A 67 -1.67 16.06 16.88
C ALA A 67 -2.62 14.98 16.34
N ASP A 68 -2.56 14.69 15.04
CA ASP A 68 -3.36 13.64 14.41
C ASP A 68 -2.86 12.24 14.78
N LEU A 69 -1.54 12.05 14.82
CA LEU A 69 -0.90 10.80 15.22
C LEU A 69 -1.24 10.41 16.67
N ALA A 70 -1.48 11.39 17.55
CA ALA A 70 -1.89 11.15 18.93
C ALA A 70 -3.36 10.70 19.07
N ARG A 71 -4.20 10.99 18.06
CA ARG A 71 -5.65 10.73 18.10
C ARG A 71 -6.03 9.33 17.61
N ALA A 72 -5.28 8.78 16.67
CA ALA A 72 -5.47 7.42 16.19
C ALA A 72 -4.14 6.78 15.72
N PRO A 73 -3.99 5.45 15.78
CA PRO A 73 -2.83 4.77 15.21
C PRO A 73 -2.77 4.94 13.69
N HIS A 74 -1.61 5.34 13.19
CA HIS A 74 -1.32 5.51 11.77
C HIS A 74 -0.18 4.58 11.34
N PHE A 75 -0.37 3.89 10.21
CA PHE A 75 0.59 2.92 9.68
C PHE A 75 1.01 3.27 8.25
N LEU A 76 2.24 2.88 7.91
CA LEU A 76 2.86 3.03 6.59
C LEU A 76 3.11 4.48 6.15
N TYR A 77 3.32 5.37 7.12
CA TYR A 77 3.78 6.74 6.92
C TYR A 77 5.27 6.85 7.26
N GLY A 78 6.06 7.46 6.38
CA GLY A 78 7.44 7.84 6.69
C GLY A 78 8.40 6.70 7.04
N HIS A 79 8.05 5.44 6.76
CA HIS A 79 8.84 4.28 7.16
C HIS A 79 9.88 3.87 6.11
N VAL A 80 9.82 4.45 4.91
CA VAL A 80 10.70 4.10 3.79
C VAL A 80 11.82 5.12 3.64
N HIS A 81 13.07 4.65 3.58
CA HIS A 81 14.22 5.49 3.27
C HIS A 81 14.11 6.07 1.84
N PRO A 82 14.43 7.36 1.59
CA PRO A 82 14.27 8.00 0.27
C PRO A 82 15.03 7.33 -0.88
N ALA A 83 16.14 6.66 -0.60
CA ALA A 83 16.90 5.92 -1.62
C ALA A 83 16.32 4.52 -1.94
N THR A 84 15.33 4.05 -1.18
CA THR A 84 14.76 2.71 -1.32
C THR A 84 13.57 2.75 -2.28
N PRO A 85 13.59 2.00 -3.40
CA PRO A 85 12.43 1.91 -4.28
C PRO A 85 11.22 1.32 -3.54
N TYR A 86 10.07 2.01 -3.59
CA TYR A 86 8.84 1.55 -2.96
C TYR A 86 7.72 1.34 -3.98
N SER A 87 7.52 0.08 -4.36
CA SER A 87 6.51 -0.31 -5.35
C SER A 87 5.16 -0.64 -4.69
N THR A 88 4.11 -0.74 -5.49
CA THR A 88 2.81 -1.27 -5.02
C THR A 88 2.94 -2.67 -4.40
N GLY A 89 3.82 -3.51 -4.94
CA GLY A 89 4.08 -4.83 -4.34
C GLY A 89 4.81 -4.76 -3.01
N ALA A 90 5.72 -3.81 -2.83
CA ALA A 90 6.34 -3.56 -1.53
C ALA A 90 5.30 -3.09 -0.51
N TRP A 91 4.46 -2.12 -0.89
CA TRP A 91 3.37 -1.64 -0.06
C TRP A 91 2.37 -2.74 0.32
N LEU A 92 1.94 -3.56 -0.64
CA LEU A 92 1.00 -4.65 -0.37
C LEU A 92 1.61 -5.66 0.61
N ARG A 93 2.90 -6.00 0.48
CA ARG A 93 3.59 -6.87 1.44
C ARG A 93 3.62 -6.26 2.84
N ASP A 94 3.84 -4.96 2.98
CA ASP A 94 3.81 -4.31 4.29
C ASP A 94 2.40 -4.31 4.89
N VAL A 95 1.35 -4.10 4.07
CA VAL A 95 -0.04 -4.28 4.52
C VAL A 95 -0.31 -5.71 4.98
N MET A 96 0.15 -6.72 4.24
CA MET A 96 -0.02 -8.12 4.63
C MET A 96 0.67 -8.42 5.97
N LYS A 97 1.86 -7.86 6.23
CA LYS A 97 2.50 -7.98 7.56
C LYS A 97 1.62 -7.39 8.67
N LEU A 98 1.01 -6.21 8.46
CA LEU A 98 0.10 -5.63 9.45
C LEU A 98 -1.10 -6.54 9.73
N ILE A 99 -1.61 -7.23 8.71
CA ILE A 99 -2.68 -8.22 8.86
C ILE A 99 -2.20 -9.41 9.69
N ASP A 100 -1.05 -9.98 9.32
CA ASP A 100 -0.49 -11.17 9.95
C ASP A 100 -0.06 -10.92 11.40
N ASP A 101 0.42 -9.71 11.71
CA ASP A 101 0.77 -9.25 13.06
C ASP A 101 -0.48 -8.96 13.92
N GLY A 102 -1.68 -9.06 13.34
CA GLY A 102 -2.94 -8.83 14.05
C GLY A 102 -3.22 -7.37 14.35
N THR A 103 -2.59 -6.43 13.63
CA THR A 103 -2.77 -4.96 13.80
C THR A 103 -4.24 -4.55 13.73
N PHE A 104 -5.03 -5.27 12.94
CA PHE A 104 -6.44 -5.00 12.71
C PHE A 104 -7.40 -5.84 13.57
N SER A 105 -6.87 -6.63 14.52
CA SER A 105 -7.70 -7.46 15.41
C SER A 105 -8.65 -6.59 16.20
N GLU A 106 -9.96 -6.80 16.04
CA GLU A 106 -11.04 -6.01 16.65
C GLU A 106 -11.05 -4.51 16.29
N ARG A 107 -10.27 -4.09 15.29
CA ARG A 107 -10.20 -2.67 14.85
C ARG A 107 -10.65 -2.52 13.40
N THR A 108 -11.36 -1.43 13.13
CA THR A 108 -11.70 -1.07 11.75
C THR A 108 -10.46 -0.55 11.04
N ALA A 109 -10.01 -1.23 9.98
CA ALA A 109 -8.90 -0.76 9.15
C ALA A 109 -9.40 0.29 8.15
N ILE A 110 -8.82 1.49 8.20
CA ILE A 110 -9.21 2.63 7.37
C ILE A 110 -8.04 2.97 6.43
N PHE A 111 -8.17 2.59 5.17
CA PHE A 111 -7.19 2.86 4.12
C PHE A 111 -7.47 4.23 3.49
N VAL A 112 -6.53 5.17 3.58
CA VAL A 112 -6.72 6.56 3.14
C VAL A 112 -5.56 7.04 2.28
N GLY A 113 -5.87 7.69 1.15
CA GLY A 113 -4.84 8.20 0.24
C GLY A 113 -5.31 8.36 -1.20
N GLY A 114 -4.37 8.61 -2.11
CA GLY A 114 -4.65 8.92 -3.52
C GLY A 114 -4.08 7.94 -4.55
N THR A 115 -3.30 6.93 -4.13
CA THR A 115 -2.63 6.03 -5.09
C THR A 115 -3.58 4.93 -5.56
N GLY A 116 -4.26 5.14 -6.69
CA GLY A 116 -5.23 4.18 -7.24
C GLY A 116 -4.70 2.76 -7.40
N LEU A 117 -3.42 2.60 -7.75
CA LEU A 117 -2.80 1.28 -7.89
C LEU A 117 -2.67 0.53 -6.55
N TYR A 118 -2.54 1.23 -5.41
CA TYR A 118 -2.54 0.60 -4.09
C TYR A 118 -3.93 0.05 -3.75
N PHE A 119 -4.99 0.83 -4.00
CA PHE A 119 -6.37 0.35 -3.81
C PHE A 119 -6.68 -0.85 -4.71
N ARG A 120 -6.26 -0.81 -5.97
CA ARG A 120 -6.44 -1.94 -6.88
C ARG A 120 -5.70 -3.18 -6.38
N ALA A 121 -4.45 -3.04 -5.97
CA ALA A 121 -3.66 -4.12 -5.41
C ALA A 121 -4.28 -4.70 -4.12
N LEU A 122 -4.88 -3.87 -3.28
CA LEU A 122 -5.55 -4.31 -2.06
C LEU A 122 -6.84 -5.10 -2.38
N ALA A 123 -7.59 -4.67 -3.40
CA ALA A 123 -8.86 -5.29 -3.77
C ALA A 123 -8.69 -6.57 -4.61
N GLU A 124 -7.77 -6.55 -5.57
CA GLU A 124 -7.60 -7.57 -6.61
C GLU A 124 -6.33 -8.41 -6.42
N GLY A 125 -5.40 -7.99 -5.55
CA GLY A 125 -4.03 -8.51 -5.53
C GLY A 125 -3.18 -7.94 -6.67
N ILE A 126 -1.94 -8.39 -6.75
CA ILE A 126 -1.05 -8.13 -7.89
C ILE A 126 -0.47 -9.46 -8.37
N SER A 127 -0.17 -9.55 -9.66
CA SER A 127 0.57 -10.69 -10.20
C SER A 127 1.96 -10.74 -9.57
N GLU A 128 2.43 -11.95 -9.23
CA GLU A 128 3.80 -12.16 -8.75
C GLU A 128 4.78 -11.83 -9.88
N MET A 129 5.40 -10.64 -9.77
CA MET A 129 6.45 -10.22 -10.68
C MET A 129 7.81 -10.54 -10.04
N PRO A 130 8.72 -11.25 -10.72
CA PRO A 130 10.06 -11.46 -10.20
C PRO A 130 10.82 -10.14 -10.09
N ASP A 131 11.79 -10.09 -9.18
CA ASP A 131 12.71 -8.96 -9.11
C ASP A 131 13.45 -8.80 -10.43
N ILE A 132 13.42 -7.58 -10.97
CA ILE A 132 14.07 -7.27 -12.24
C ILE A 132 15.56 -7.00 -11.96
N PRO A 133 16.49 -7.85 -12.44
CA PRO A 133 17.91 -7.66 -12.18
C PRO A 133 18.41 -6.33 -12.75
N GLN A 134 19.35 -5.68 -12.06
CA GLN A 134 19.88 -4.36 -12.49
C GLN A 134 20.42 -4.39 -13.93
N ARG A 135 21.15 -5.45 -14.31
CA ARG A 135 21.65 -5.64 -15.68
C ARG A 135 20.57 -5.54 -16.76
N VAL A 136 19.34 -5.96 -16.47
CA VAL A 136 18.22 -5.90 -17.41
C VAL A 136 17.75 -4.44 -17.54
N ARG A 137 17.65 -3.72 -16.42
CA ARG A 137 17.31 -2.29 -16.42
C ARG A 137 18.37 -1.46 -17.14
N ASP A 138 19.64 -1.75 -16.89
CA ASP A 138 20.77 -1.01 -17.47
C ASP A 138 20.85 -1.21 -18.98
N ARG A 139 20.66 -2.45 -19.44
CA ARG A 139 20.57 -2.76 -20.88
C ARG A 139 19.49 -1.91 -21.54
N TRP A 140 18.26 -1.94 -21.04
CA TRP A 140 17.16 -1.22 -21.70
C TRP A 140 17.28 0.31 -21.58
N ARG A 141 17.88 0.83 -20.51
CA ARG A 141 18.22 2.26 -20.40
C ARG A 141 19.29 2.68 -21.40
N TYR A 142 20.27 1.83 -21.67
CA TYR A 142 21.27 2.05 -22.70
C TYR A 142 20.61 2.08 -24.08
N GLU A 143 19.81 1.06 -24.41
CA GLU A 143 19.09 0.99 -25.69
C GLU A 143 18.17 2.19 -25.90
N LEU A 144 17.51 2.68 -24.84
CA LEU A 144 16.65 3.87 -24.92
C LEU A 144 17.44 5.13 -25.29
N LYS A 145 18.67 5.25 -24.79
CA LYS A 145 19.56 6.38 -25.13
C LYS A 145 20.05 6.30 -26.57
N GLU A 146 20.41 5.10 -27.04
CA GLU A 146 20.97 4.90 -28.38
C GLU A 146 19.90 4.97 -29.48
N GLN A 147 18.74 4.38 -29.22
CA GLN A 147 17.73 4.13 -30.25
C GLN A 147 16.49 5.03 -30.14
N GLY A 148 16.32 5.72 -29.00
CA GLY A 148 15.15 6.52 -28.69
C GLY A 148 13.90 5.69 -28.35
N ALA A 149 12.93 6.32 -27.71
CA ALA A 149 11.72 5.63 -27.22
C ALA A 149 10.88 5.01 -28.34
N VAL A 150 10.85 5.64 -29.53
CA VAL A 150 10.03 5.21 -30.67
C VAL A 150 10.40 3.81 -31.17
N LYS A 151 11.68 3.42 -31.08
CA LYS A 151 12.13 2.09 -31.51
C LYS A 151 11.92 0.98 -30.48
N LEU A 152 11.62 1.33 -29.23
CA LEU A 152 11.47 0.39 -28.11
C LEU A 152 10.00 0.16 -27.70
N HIS A 153 9.07 0.79 -28.41
CA HIS A 153 7.63 0.77 -28.12
C HIS A 153 6.90 -0.36 -28.84
#